data_AF-A0A933MVN6-F1
#
_entry.id   AF-A0A933MVN6-F1
#
_cell.length_a   1.000
_cell.length_b   1.000
_cell.length_c   1.000
_cell.angle_alpha   90.00
_cell.angle_beta   90.00
_cell.angle_gamma   90.00
#
_symmetry.space_group_name_H-M   'P 1'
#
loop_
_entity.id
_entity.type
_entity.pdbx_description
1 polymer ?
#
loop_
_entity_poly.entity_id
_entity_poly.type
_entity_poly.pdbx_seq_one_letter_code
_entity_poly.pdbx_strand_id
1 'polypeptide(L)'
;MDKGMEKIGDLFVQKSKKPSSRPQAPAYAWQDLALGVIKELNIPDFKRSAVFKVCKLRPRVYVEKCLNDTKELCQTGEKWKYFFKVAAGGAKNRNS
;
A
#
# COMPACT_ATOMS: atom_id res chain seq x y z
N MET A 1 -50.25 -8.72 24.54
CA MET A 1 -49.19 -7.81 25.00
C MET A 1 -48.04 -7.93 24.04
N ASP A 2 -47.95 -6.90 23.22
CA ASP A 2 -47.03 -6.64 22.13
C ASP A 2 -45.62 -6.35 22.65
N LYS A 3 -44.60 -6.86 21.95
CA LYS A 3 -43.26 -6.27 21.70
C LYS A 3 -42.37 -7.38 21.16
N GLY A 4 -41.87 -7.35 19.92
CA GLY A 4 -41.45 -6.19 19.16
C GLY A 4 -39.93 -6.24 19.07
N MET A 5 -39.45 -6.99 18.07
CA MET A 5 -38.16 -6.85 17.38
C MET A 5 -37.09 -6.01 18.08
N GLU A 6 -36.27 -6.66 18.91
CA GLU A 6 -35.06 -6.05 19.45
C GLU A 6 -33.83 -6.63 18.76
N LYS A 7 -33.00 -5.73 18.23
CA LYS A 7 -31.59 -5.92 17.80
C LYS A 7 -31.31 -6.47 16.40
N ILE A 8 -31.77 -5.76 15.37
CA ILE A 8 -31.09 -5.76 14.04
C ILE A 8 -30.02 -4.65 13.93
N GLY A 9 -29.84 -3.83 14.97
CA GLY A 9 -28.90 -2.71 14.97
C GLY A 9 -27.43 -3.05 15.16
N ASP A 10 -27.08 -4.32 15.45
CA ASP A 10 -25.71 -4.71 15.81
C ASP A 10 -24.84 -5.13 14.59
N LEU A 11 -25.42 -5.23 13.38
CA LEU A 11 -24.68 -5.73 12.23
C LEU A 11 -23.78 -4.68 11.53
N PHE A 12 -23.77 -3.42 11.98
CA PHE A 12 -23.04 -2.34 11.29
C PHE A 12 -21.72 -1.88 11.95
N VAL A 13 -21.30 -2.46 13.08
CA VAL A 13 -20.12 -1.96 13.84
C VAL A 13 -18.94 -2.95 13.85
N GLN A 14 -18.60 -3.59 12.73
CA GLN A 14 -17.39 -4.46 12.71
C GLN A 14 -16.50 -4.35 11.45
N LYS A 15 -16.59 -3.27 10.67
CA LYS A 15 -15.67 -3.00 9.54
C LYS A 15 -14.51 -2.07 9.87
N SER A 16 -14.27 -1.74 11.14
CA SER A 16 -13.27 -0.74 11.51
C SER A 16 -12.29 -1.30 12.51
N LYS A 17 -11.05 -1.51 12.05
CA LYS A 17 -9.82 -1.78 12.82
C LYS A 17 -9.60 -3.23 13.26
N LYS A 18 -9.04 -4.04 12.36
CA LYS A 18 -8.16 -5.15 12.78
C LYS A 18 -6.77 -4.57 13.09
N PRO A 19 -6.26 -4.65 14.33
CA PRO A 19 -4.84 -4.46 14.60
C PRO A 19 -4.08 -5.65 14.01
N SER A 20 -3.34 -5.44 12.91
CA SER A 20 -2.45 -6.47 12.36
C SER A 20 -1.15 -6.54 13.15
N SER A 21 -1.24 -7.05 14.37
CA SER A 21 -0.09 -7.64 15.06
C SER A 21 0.02 -9.09 14.61
N ARG A 22 0.59 -9.34 13.42
CA ARG A 22 1.05 -10.68 13.04
C ARG A 22 2.58 -10.67 12.98
N PRO A 23 3.28 -11.50 13.78
CA PRO A 23 4.72 -11.67 13.67
C PRO A 23 5.02 -12.23 12.27
N GLN A 24 5.80 -11.48 11.48
CA GLN A 24 6.12 -11.81 10.10
C GLN A 24 7.18 -12.91 10.06
N ALA A 25 6.75 -14.13 9.75
CA ALA A 25 7.63 -15.16 9.20
C ALA A 25 8.11 -14.73 7.79
N PRO A 26 9.36 -15.04 7.41
CA PRO A 26 9.88 -14.82 6.06
C PRO A 26 9.25 -15.88 5.11
N ALA A 27 9.17 -15.80 3.80
CA ALA A 27 9.91 -15.06 2.81
C ALA A 27 9.08 -15.06 1.51
N TYR A 28 8.55 -13.91 1.11
CA TYR A 28 8.27 -13.69 -0.31
C TYR A 28 9.08 -12.48 -0.73
N ALA A 29 9.86 -12.58 -1.81
CA ALA A 29 10.75 -11.51 -2.28
C ALA A 29 10.03 -10.17 -2.47
N TRP A 30 8.72 -10.19 -2.77
CA TRP A 30 7.89 -9.00 -2.89
C TRP A 30 7.49 -8.36 -1.55
N GLN A 31 7.46 -9.12 -0.45
CA GLN A 31 7.21 -8.59 0.90
C GLN A 31 8.41 -7.81 1.40
N ASP A 32 9.61 -8.39 1.27
CA ASP A 32 10.86 -7.71 1.62
C ASP A 32 11.04 -6.42 0.81
N LEU A 33 10.77 -6.49 -0.50
CA LEU A 33 10.73 -5.33 -1.38
C LEU A 33 9.75 -4.26 -0.89
N ALA A 34 8.51 -4.66 -0.53
CA ALA A 34 7.51 -3.72 -0.04
C ALA A 34 7.95 -3.06 1.27
N LEU A 35 8.53 -3.82 2.20
CA LEU A 35 9.06 -3.30 3.46
C LEU A 35 10.22 -2.31 3.22
N GLY A 36 11.11 -2.62 2.29
CA GLY A 36 12.20 -1.72 1.86
C GLY A 36 11.66 -0.40 1.30
N VAL A 37 10.69 -0.46 0.38
CA VAL A 37 10.05 0.73 -0.20
C VAL A 37 9.34 1.56 0.88
N ILE A 38 8.65 0.92 1.82
CA ILE A 38 7.97 1.60 2.94
C ILE A 38 8.97 2.38 3.78
N LYS A 39 10.12 1.77 4.09
CA LYS A 39 11.18 2.40 4.89
C LYS A 39 11.85 3.55 4.14
N GLU A 40 12.20 3.35 2.88
CA GLU A 40 12.93 4.34 2.05
C GLU A 40 12.08 5.59 1.76
N LEU A 41 10.80 5.41 1.43
CA LEU A 41 9.91 6.53 1.10
C LEU A 41 9.14 7.08 2.30
N ASN A 42 9.43 6.59 3.50
CA ASN A 42 8.74 6.92 4.75
C ASN A 42 7.21 6.82 4.60
N ILE A 43 6.73 5.69 4.09
CA ILE A 43 5.32 5.52 3.74
C ILE A 43 4.49 5.35 5.02
N PRO A 44 3.43 6.15 5.23
CA PRO A 44 2.58 6.03 6.39
C PRO A 44 1.78 4.71 6.39
N ASP A 45 1.39 4.24 7.58
CA ASP A 45 0.81 2.91 7.77
C ASP A 45 -0.43 2.64 6.91
N PHE A 46 -1.31 3.64 6.77
CA PHE A 46 -2.52 3.55 5.96
C PHE A 46 -2.28 3.32 4.46
N LYS A 47 -1.07 3.60 3.96
CA LYS A 47 -0.67 3.34 2.56
C LYS A 47 0.16 2.06 2.40
N ARG A 48 0.64 1.43 3.47
CA ARG A 48 1.44 0.19 3.39
C ARG A 48 0.71 -0.89 2.61
N SER A 49 -0.58 -1.09 2.89
CA SER A 49 -1.43 -2.04 2.14
C SER A 49 -1.43 -1.79 0.62
N ALA A 50 -1.35 -0.54 0.18
CA ALA A 50 -1.25 -0.21 -1.23
C ALA A 50 0.15 -0.53 -1.80
N VAL A 51 1.23 -0.32 -1.02
CA VAL A 51 2.59 -0.72 -1.41
C VAL A 51 2.68 -2.23 -1.59
N PHE A 52 2.15 -3.00 -0.65
CA PHE A 52 2.10 -4.46 -0.76
C PHE A 52 1.33 -4.91 -2.00
N LYS A 53 0.21 -4.26 -2.33
CA LYS A 53 -0.52 -4.55 -3.58
C LYS A 53 0.34 -4.26 -4.81
N VAL A 54 1.02 -3.12 -4.87
CA VAL A 54 1.90 -2.77 -6.00
C VAL A 54 3.03 -3.79 -6.15
N CYS A 55 3.71 -4.13 -5.05
CA CYS A 55 4.82 -5.10 -5.08
C CYS A 55 4.37 -6.52 -5.42
N LYS A 56 3.12 -6.86 -5.12
CA LYS A 56 2.52 -8.14 -5.51
C LYS A 56 2.06 -8.17 -6.96
N LEU A 57 1.56 -7.06 -7.50
CA LEU A 57 1.00 -6.98 -8.86
C LEU A 57 2.04 -6.64 -9.94
N ARG A 58 3.14 -6.00 -9.56
CA ARG A 58 4.21 -5.58 -10.48
C ARG A 58 5.47 -6.41 -10.26
N PRO A 59 6.27 -6.66 -11.32
CA PRO A 59 7.55 -7.33 -11.15
C PRO A 59 8.52 -6.45 -10.35
N ARG A 60 9.43 -7.09 -9.62
CA ARG A 60 10.44 -6.44 -8.77
C ARG A 60 11.18 -5.31 -9.50
N VAL A 61 11.66 -5.59 -10.72
CA VAL A 61 12.39 -4.63 -11.56
C VAL A 61 11.60 -3.35 -11.80
N TYR A 62 10.28 -3.45 -11.99
CA TYR A 62 9.43 -2.28 -12.20
C TYR A 62 9.31 -1.43 -10.93
N VAL A 63 9.15 -2.08 -9.78
CA VAL A 63 9.07 -1.40 -8.48
C VAL A 63 10.40 -0.72 -8.12
N GLU A 64 11.53 -1.40 -8.32
CA GLU A 64 12.87 -0.83 -8.13
C GLU A 64 13.09 0.36 -9.06
N LYS A 65 12.68 0.27 -10.33
CA LYS A 65 12.73 1.42 -11.25
C LYS A 65 11.90 2.58 -10.74
N CYS A 66 10.65 2.34 -10.33
CA CYS A 66 9.78 3.38 -9.75
C CYS A 66 10.38 4.00 -8.49
N LEU A 67 11.06 3.20 -7.66
CA LEU A 67 11.74 3.67 -6.46
C LEU A 67 12.91 4.59 -6.82
N ASN A 68 13.77 4.19 -7.76
CA ASN A 68 14.89 5.01 -8.23
C ASN A 68 14.39 6.32 -8.87
N ASP A 69 13.42 6.24 -9.77
CA ASP A 69 12.81 7.40 -10.43
C ASP A 69 12.21 8.38 -9.39
N THR A 70 11.57 7.85 -8.35
CA THR A 70 11.08 8.66 -7.22
C THR A 70 12.22 9.31 -6.43
N LYS A 71 13.34 8.61 -6.22
CA LYS A 71 14.51 9.15 -5.49
C LYS A 71 15.21 10.26 -6.27
N GLU A 72 15.29 10.12 -7.59
CA GLU A 72 15.92 11.11 -8.48
C GLU A 72 15.04 12.36 -8.62
N LEU A 73 13.73 12.18 -8.82
CA LEU A 73 12.81 13.28 -9.12
C LEU A 73 12.23 13.96 -7.87
N CYS A 74 12.21 13.28 -6.73
CA CYS A 74 11.62 13.80 -5.49
C CYS A 74 12.60 13.70 -4.32
N GLN A 75 13.45 14.73 -4.20
CA GLN A 75 14.44 14.83 -3.13
C GLN A 75 13.81 15.31 -1.81
N THR A 76 12.74 16.12 -1.87
CA THR A 76 12.05 16.72 -0.72
C THR A 76 10.53 16.52 -0.81
N GLY A 77 9.87 16.32 0.35
CA GLY A 77 8.42 16.19 0.45
C GLY A 77 7.88 14.73 0.47
N GLU A 78 6.63 14.57 0.05
CA GLU A 78 5.88 13.31 0.14
C GLU A 78 6.21 12.35 -1.02
N LYS A 79 7.43 11.80 -1.01
CA LYS A 79 7.98 10.90 -2.05
C LYS A 79 7.04 9.73 -2.39
N TRP A 80 6.31 9.23 -1.40
CA TRP A 80 5.33 8.16 -1.58
C TRP A 80 4.20 8.51 -2.57
N LYS A 81 3.76 9.78 -2.66
CA LYS A 81 2.76 10.22 -3.64
C LYS A 81 3.27 10.05 -5.06
N TYR A 82 4.53 10.42 -5.29
CA TYR A 82 5.18 10.29 -6.59
C TYR A 82 5.35 8.81 -6.96
N PHE A 83 5.81 7.98 -6.01
CA PHE A 83 5.90 6.54 -6.19
C PHE A 83 4.57 5.91 -6.61
N PHE A 84 3.46 6.25 -5.95
CA PHE A 84 2.15 5.74 -6.37
C PHE A 84 1.71 6.27 -7.73
N LYS A 85 2.06 7.51 -8.08
CA LYS A 85 1.77 8.08 -9.40
C LYS A 85 2.49 7.30 -10.51
N VAL A 86 3.80 7.03 -10.35
CA VAL A 86 4.55 6.24 -11.34
C VAL A 86 4.12 4.77 -11.35
N ALA A 87 3.82 4.19 -10.18
CA ALA A 87 3.36 2.80 -10.07
C ALA A 87 1.96 2.57 -10.65
N ALA A 88 1.06 3.56 -10.54
CA ALA A 88 -0.32 3.51 -11.05
C ALA A 88 -0.41 3.63 -12.59
N GLY A 89 0.69 3.94 -13.29
CA GLY A 89 0.66 4.16 -14.73
C GLY A 89 0.93 5.60 -15.15
N GLY A 90 1.68 6.36 -14.34
CA GLY A 90 2.27 7.64 -14.74
C GLY A 90 3.17 7.59 -15.97
N ALA A 91 3.44 6.40 -16.53
CA ALA A 91 3.94 6.23 -17.90
C ALA A 91 2.82 6.47 -18.94
N LYS A 92 2.15 7.62 -18.89
CA LYS A 92 1.60 8.17 -20.12
C LYS A 92 2.77 8.88 -20.80
N ASN A 93 3.20 8.33 -21.94
CA ASN A 93 4.20 8.86 -22.89
C ASN A 93 5.65 8.35 -22.77
N ARG A 94 5.92 7.22 -23.43
CA ARG A 94 7.09 7.11 -24.31
C ARG A 94 6.59 6.58 -25.65
N ASN A 95 6.14 7.51 -26.48
CA ASN A 95 6.09 7.33 -27.92
C ASN A 95 7.53 7.13 -28.43
N SER A 96 7.80 5.98 -29.03
CA SER A 96 8.64 5.90 -30.23
C SER A 96 8.34 4.61 -30.97
#